data_AF-A0A090RUM8-F1
#
_entry.id   AF-A0A090RUM8-F1
#
_cell.length_a   1.000
_cell.length_b   1.000
_cell.length_c   1.000
_cell.angle_alpha   90.00
_cell.angle_beta   90.00
_cell.angle_gamma   90.00
#
_symmetry.space_group_name_H-M   'P 1'
#
loop_
_entity.id
_entity.type
_entity.pdbx_description
1 polymer ?
#
loop_
_entity_poly.entity_id
_entity_poly.type
_entity_poly.pdbx_seq_one_letter_code
_entity_poly.pdbx_strand_id
1 'polypeptide(L)'
;MDTKKRTIRKLSIRRVVALIFISAITAMALISAAVIYSLTKEREINNALDTYQLVSSIVSDRLEQFDKVGQQAAYQLGYLLNATPKGKTSAELIDLFGAAFVGNEFLHSIYIGYDNDDFLQLFSLKPEYIVKQLSLLEDETWMVVAHVTVDGERLKRTRYYLSDLSLSREVVEISHYYPTQRSWYSQAQANTVHKTPPYLFHNLRYPVKPTLSGCPTGMLLLV
;
A
#
# COMPACT_ATOMS: atom_id res chain seq x y z
N MET A 1 62.44 -50.05 46.99
CA MET A 1 61.57 -49.85 45.81
C MET A 1 60.20 -50.38 46.17
N ASP A 2 59.24 -49.48 46.36
CA ASP A 2 57.94 -49.76 46.95
C ASP A 2 56.90 -50.04 45.85
N THR A 3 56.41 -51.29 45.77
CA THR A 3 55.43 -51.70 44.75
C THR A 3 54.01 -51.44 45.24
N LYS A 4 53.38 -50.40 44.68
CA LYS A 4 51.99 -49.97 44.95
C LYS A 4 50.98 -51.05 44.52
N LYS A 5 50.43 -51.80 45.49
CA LYS A 5 49.32 -52.76 45.27
C LYS A 5 48.04 -52.02 44.82
N ARG A 6 47.59 -52.26 43.59
CA ARG A 6 46.25 -51.86 43.09
C ARG A 6 45.19 -52.79 43.71
N THR A 7 44.40 -52.27 44.64
CA THR A 7 43.23 -52.95 45.19
C THR A 7 42.07 -52.89 44.19
N ILE A 8 41.70 -54.03 43.60
CA ILE A 8 40.52 -54.15 42.74
C ILE A 8 39.29 -54.30 43.65
N ARG A 9 38.47 -53.25 43.76
CA ARG A 9 37.19 -53.29 44.49
C ARG A 9 36.22 -54.23 43.77
N LYS A 10 35.78 -55.30 44.44
CA LYS A 10 34.72 -56.19 43.93
C LYS A 10 33.36 -55.51 44.11
N LEU A 11 32.73 -55.10 43.00
CA LEU A 11 31.37 -54.55 42.99
C LEU A 11 30.34 -55.70 43.03
N SER A 12 29.28 -55.54 43.84
CA SER A 12 28.14 -56.46 43.85
C SER A 12 27.47 -56.49 42.46
N ILE A 13 27.11 -57.69 41.98
CA ILE A 13 26.42 -57.91 40.70
C ILE A 13 25.20 -56.98 40.54
N ARG A 14 24.45 -56.76 41.62
CA ARG A 14 23.28 -55.86 41.66
C ARG A 14 23.63 -54.42 41.27
N ARG A 15 24.80 -53.93 41.69
CA ARG A 15 25.29 -52.58 41.37
C ARG A 15 25.74 -52.46 39.92
N VAL A 16 26.35 -53.51 39.36
CA VAL A 16 26.80 -53.53 37.96
C VAL A 16 25.60 -53.51 37.00
N VAL A 17 24.58 -54.34 37.26
CA VAL A 17 23.36 -54.36 36.43
C VAL A 17 22.63 -53.03 36.48
N ALA A 18 22.50 -52.42 37.67
CA ALA A 18 21.88 -51.10 37.81
C ALA A 18 22.65 -50.01 37.03
N LEU A 19 23.99 -50.03 37.07
CA LEU A 19 24.82 -49.08 36.32
C LEU A 19 24.65 -49.21 34.81
N ILE A 20 24.60 -50.44 34.28
CA ILE A 20 24.39 -50.69 32.84
C ILE A 20 23.01 -50.20 32.40
N PHE A 21 21.97 -50.45 33.20
CA PHE A 21 20.62 -49.96 32.89
C PHE A 21 20.57 -48.43 32.87
N ILE A 22 21.14 -47.77 33.88
CA ILE A 22 21.19 -46.30 33.94
C ILE A 22 21.99 -45.73 32.76
N SER A 23 23.12 -46.34 32.41
CA SER A 23 23.93 -45.86 31.28
C SER A 23 23.21 -46.04 29.94
N ALA A 24 22.53 -47.18 29.74
CA ALA A 24 21.73 -47.45 28.54
C ALA A 24 20.56 -46.45 28.40
N ILE A 25 19.83 -46.18 29.48
CA ILE A 25 18.72 -45.21 29.48
C ILE A 25 19.25 -43.80 29.17
N THR A 26 20.39 -43.42 29.75
CA THR A 26 20.99 -42.11 29.53
C THR A 26 21.48 -41.95 28.08
N ALA A 27 22.11 -42.98 27.52
CA ALA A 27 22.52 -43.00 26.12
C ALA A 27 21.31 -42.86 25.19
N MET A 28 20.23 -43.59 25.46
CA MET A 28 18.99 -43.51 24.69
C MET A 28 18.34 -42.13 24.76
N ALA A 29 18.33 -41.52 25.96
CA ALA A 29 17.82 -40.17 26.17
C ALA A 29 18.62 -39.12 25.39
N LEU A 30 19.95 -39.22 25.38
CA LEU A 30 20.83 -38.31 24.64
C LEU A 30 20.63 -38.42 23.13
N ILE A 31 20.54 -39.65 22.60
CA ILE A 31 20.28 -39.88 21.17
C ILE A 31 18.92 -39.33 20.79
N SER A 32 17.89 -39.61 21.59
CA SER A 32 16.53 -39.10 21.35
C SER A 32 16.48 -37.58 21.37
N ALA A 33 17.13 -36.94 22.35
CA ALA A 33 17.22 -35.49 22.43
C ALA A 33 17.93 -34.88 21.21
N ALA A 34 19.01 -35.49 20.72
CA ALA A 34 19.73 -35.03 19.54
C ALA A 34 18.85 -35.12 18.27
N VAL A 35 18.12 -36.22 18.09
CA VAL A 35 17.21 -36.41 16.95
C VAL A 35 16.03 -35.43 17.02
N ILE A 36 15.42 -35.26 18.20
CA ILE A 36 14.33 -34.31 18.39
C ILE A 36 14.82 -32.89 18.09
N TYR A 37 16.02 -32.52 18.53
CA TYR A 37 16.61 -31.21 18.26
C TYR A 37 16.81 -30.97 16.75
N SER A 38 17.39 -31.92 16.01
CA SER A 38 17.61 -31.74 14.56
C SER A 38 16.30 -31.61 13.80
N LEU A 39 15.30 -32.45 14.11
CA LEU A 39 13.99 -32.41 13.45
C LEU A 39 13.19 -31.15 13.79
N THR A 40 13.29 -30.66 15.02
CA THR A 40 12.58 -29.45 15.46
C THR A 40 13.15 -28.23 14.76
N LYS A 41 14.49 -28.13 14.68
CA LYS A 41 15.16 -27.03 13.99
C LYS A 41 14.78 -26.93 12.51
N GLU A 42 14.77 -28.05 11.80
CA GLU A 42 14.37 -28.08 10.37
C GLU A 42 12.90 -27.67 10.19
N ARG A 43 12.00 -28.15 11.06
CA ARG A 43 10.57 -27.81 11.01
C ARG A 43 10.30 -26.34 11.31
N GLU A 44 10.99 -25.75 12.27
CA GLU A 44 10.83 -24.32 12.58
C GLU A 44 11.29 -23.44 11.42
N ILE A 45 12.42 -23.78 10.79
CA ILE A 45 12.92 -23.06 9.62
C ILE A 45 11.97 -23.19 8.44
N ASN A 46 11.51 -24.41 8.12
CA ASN A 46 10.60 -24.63 7.01
C ASN A 46 9.25 -23.96 7.24
N ASN A 47 8.67 -24.07 8.45
CA ASN A 47 7.41 -23.41 8.78
C ASN A 47 7.53 -21.88 8.70
N ALA A 48 8.65 -21.32 9.16
CA ALA A 48 8.93 -19.89 8.99
C ALA A 48 9.01 -19.53 7.50
N LEU A 49 9.74 -20.31 6.69
CA LEU A 49 9.88 -20.10 5.25
C LEU A 49 8.52 -20.17 4.53
N ASP A 50 7.71 -21.18 4.81
CA ASP A 50 6.38 -21.38 4.23
C ASP A 50 5.46 -20.22 4.61
N THR A 51 5.51 -19.77 5.87
CA THR A 51 4.77 -18.58 6.33
C THR A 51 5.23 -17.34 5.59
N TYR A 52 6.54 -17.12 5.41
CA TYR A 52 7.06 -15.99 4.64
C TYR A 52 6.62 -16.03 3.19
N GLN A 53 6.67 -17.20 2.54
CA GLN A 53 6.23 -17.37 1.16
C GLN A 53 4.73 -17.11 1.02
N LEU A 54 3.91 -17.62 1.94
CA LEU A 54 2.47 -17.38 1.97
C LEU A 54 2.16 -15.89 2.14
N VAL A 55 2.79 -15.23 3.12
CA VAL A 55 2.61 -13.78 3.33
C VAL A 55 3.07 -12.98 2.11
N SER A 56 4.19 -13.34 1.50
CA SER A 56 4.70 -12.70 0.29
C SER A 56 3.73 -12.87 -0.89
N SER A 57 3.14 -14.06 -1.07
CA SER A 57 2.12 -14.32 -2.08
C SER A 57 0.88 -13.47 -1.83
N ILE A 58 0.34 -13.49 -0.61
CA ILE A 58 -0.84 -12.70 -0.24
C ILE A 58 -0.61 -11.21 -0.47
N VAL A 59 0.56 -10.68 -0.11
CA VAL A 59 0.93 -9.29 -0.35
C VAL A 59 1.01 -8.99 -1.85
N SER A 60 1.63 -9.88 -2.62
CA SER A 60 1.76 -9.73 -4.08
C SER A 60 0.40 -9.76 -4.78
N ASP A 61 -0.46 -10.72 -4.44
CA ASP A 61 -1.82 -10.85 -4.96
C ASP A 61 -2.65 -9.60 -4.64
N ARG A 62 -2.50 -9.06 -3.43
CA ARG A 62 -3.18 -7.82 -3.02
C ARG A 62 -2.67 -6.59 -3.76
N LEU A 63 -1.37 -6.51 -4.06
CA LEU A 63 -0.80 -5.45 -4.90
C LEU A 63 -1.26 -5.57 -6.35
N GLU A 64 -1.36 -6.78 -6.88
CA GLU A 64 -1.88 -7.01 -8.23
C GLU A 64 -3.36 -6.64 -8.33
N GLN A 65 -4.15 -6.97 -7.30
CA GLN A 65 -5.55 -6.55 -7.20
C GLN A 65 -5.67 -5.02 -7.17
N PHE A 66 -4.82 -4.34 -6.39
CA PHE A 66 -4.76 -2.88 -6.36
C PHE A 66 -4.51 -2.29 -7.75
N ASP A 67 -3.53 -2.83 -8.47
CA ASP A 67 -3.20 -2.39 -9.83
C ASP A 67 -4.35 -2.62 -10.81
N LYS A 68 -5.02 -3.76 -10.73
CA LYS A 68 -6.17 -4.09 -11.58
C LYS A 68 -7.35 -3.15 -11.34
N VAL A 69 -7.69 -2.86 -10.08
CA VAL A 69 -8.78 -1.94 -9.73
C VAL A 69 -8.47 -0.52 -10.25
N GLY A 70 -7.26 -0.03 -10.01
CA GLY A 70 -6.85 1.28 -10.52
C GLY A 70 -6.88 1.36 -12.05
N GLN A 71 -6.45 0.29 -12.75
CA GLN A 71 -6.46 0.27 -14.22
C GLN A 71 -7.88 0.29 -14.78
N GLN A 72 -8.77 -0.52 -14.19
CA GLN A 72 -10.17 -0.57 -14.60
C GLN A 72 -10.88 0.75 -14.37
N ALA A 73 -10.68 1.36 -13.19
CA ALA A 73 -11.24 2.68 -12.89
C ALA A 73 -10.72 3.74 -13.89
N ALA A 74 -9.42 3.73 -14.22
CA ALA A 74 -8.81 4.68 -15.15
C ALA A 74 -9.41 4.55 -16.54
N TYR A 75 -9.54 3.31 -17.01
CA TYR A 75 -10.11 3.01 -18.31
C TYR A 75 -11.60 3.41 -18.40
N GLN A 76 -12.41 3.05 -17.41
CA GLN A 76 -13.85 3.37 -17.39
C GLN A 76 -14.10 4.87 -17.35
N LEU A 77 -13.44 5.58 -16.44
CA LEU A 77 -13.57 7.03 -16.32
C LEU A 77 -13.02 7.72 -17.57
N GLY A 78 -11.88 7.26 -18.09
CA GLY A 78 -11.33 7.72 -19.37
C GLY A 78 -12.36 7.62 -20.49
N TYR A 79 -13.02 6.46 -20.65
CA TYR A 79 -14.08 6.25 -21.64
C TYR A 79 -15.27 7.21 -21.45
N LEU A 80 -15.78 7.35 -20.22
CA LEU A 80 -16.92 8.23 -19.90
C LEU A 80 -16.64 9.71 -20.17
N LEU A 81 -15.38 10.14 -20.01
CA LEU A 81 -14.96 11.50 -20.30
C LEU A 81 -15.06 11.83 -21.80
N ASN A 82 -14.64 10.94 -22.71
CA ASN A 82 -14.74 11.23 -24.17
C ASN A 82 -16.12 10.98 -24.75
N ALA A 83 -16.92 10.13 -24.11
CA ALA A 83 -18.30 9.90 -24.53
C ALA A 83 -19.17 11.16 -24.38
N THR A 84 -18.67 12.23 -23.74
CA THR A 84 -19.40 13.49 -23.52
C THR A 84 -18.85 14.62 -24.42
N PRO A 85 -19.54 14.97 -25.53
CA PRO A 85 -19.00 15.89 -26.55
C PRO A 85 -18.79 17.35 -26.10
N LYS A 86 -19.44 17.79 -25.01
CA LYS A 86 -19.39 19.17 -24.51
C LYS A 86 -18.45 19.35 -23.30
N GLY A 87 -17.67 18.33 -22.95
CA GLY A 87 -16.96 18.30 -21.68
C GLY A 87 -17.93 18.19 -20.48
N LYS A 88 -17.38 18.04 -19.27
CA LYS A 88 -18.14 18.01 -18.02
C LYS A 88 -17.79 19.22 -17.17
N THR A 89 -18.78 19.78 -16.49
CA THR A 89 -18.56 20.81 -15.46
C THR A 89 -17.80 20.22 -14.28
N SER A 90 -17.18 21.07 -13.44
CA SER A 90 -16.47 20.60 -12.25
C SER A 90 -17.37 19.80 -11.30
N ALA A 91 -18.64 20.17 -11.17
CA ALA A 91 -19.61 19.44 -10.34
C ALA A 91 -19.87 18.04 -10.89
N GLU A 92 -20.16 17.92 -12.19
CA GLU A 92 -20.36 16.61 -12.84
C GLU A 92 -19.11 15.71 -12.77
N LEU A 93 -17.91 16.31 -12.81
CA LEU A 93 -16.66 15.57 -12.61
C LEU A 93 -16.50 15.08 -11.16
N ILE A 94 -16.86 15.90 -10.17
CA ILE A 94 -16.81 15.51 -8.76
C ILE A 94 -17.78 14.36 -8.49
N ASP A 95 -19.01 14.42 -9.02
CA ASP A 95 -19.99 13.34 -8.88
C ASP A 95 -19.50 12.06 -9.56
N LEU A 96 -18.94 12.18 -10.77
CA LEU A 96 -18.37 11.06 -11.51
C LEU A 96 -17.18 10.43 -10.76
N PHE A 97 -16.29 11.24 -10.20
CA PHE A 97 -15.15 10.76 -9.42
C PHE A 97 -15.64 10.13 -8.11
N GLY A 98 -16.60 10.75 -7.43
CA GLY A 98 -17.22 10.23 -6.21
C GLY A 98 -17.82 8.84 -6.41
N ALA A 99 -18.50 8.62 -7.53
CA ALA A 99 -19.03 7.31 -7.91
C ALA A 99 -17.92 6.25 -8.07
N ALA A 100 -16.73 6.63 -8.58
CA ALA A 100 -15.60 5.72 -8.71
C ALA A 100 -14.97 5.31 -7.36
N PHE A 101 -15.17 6.07 -6.29
CA PHE A 101 -14.78 5.66 -4.93
C PHE A 101 -15.73 4.62 -4.31
N VAL A 102 -16.97 4.49 -4.83
CA VAL A 102 -17.94 3.52 -4.31
C VAL A 102 -17.47 2.10 -4.63
N GLY A 103 -17.23 1.30 -3.59
CA GLY A 103 -16.71 -0.06 -3.73
C GLY A 103 -15.19 -0.17 -3.93
N ASN A 104 -14.47 0.95 -4.01
CA ASN A 104 -13.02 0.99 -4.24
C ASN A 104 -12.29 1.69 -3.09
N GLU A 105 -12.18 1.03 -1.93
CA GLU A 105 -11.56 1.60 -0.71
C GLU A 105 -10.08 1.95 -0.85
N PHE A 106 -9.42 1.40 -1.87
CA PHE A 106 -8.01 1.62 -2.15
C PHE A 106 -7.72 2.92 -2.91
N LEU A 107 -8.75 3.53 -3.51
CA LEU A 107 -8.61 4.82 -4.17
C LEU A 107 -8.64 5.91 -3.10
N HIS A 108 -7.67 6.81 -3.15
CA HIS A 108 -7.52 7.92 -2.24
C HIS A 108 -7.67 9.27 -2.93
N SER A 109 -7.33 9.36 -4.22
CA SER A 109 -7.62 10.55 -5.02
C SER A 109 -7.81 10.23 -6.50
N ILE A 110 -8.65 11.02 -7.16
CA ILE A 110 -8.85 10.99 -8.61
C ILE A 110 -8.68 12.39 -9.12
N TYR A 111 -7.95 12.56 -10.22
CA TYR A 111 -7.77 13.88 -10.80
C TYR A 111 -7.67 13.86 -12.30
N ILE A 112 -7.88 15.05 -12.87
CA ILE A 112 -7.75 15.33 -14.29
C ILE A 112 -6.91 16.59 -14.51
N GLY A 113 -5.99 16.50 -15.48
CA GLY A 113 -5.24 17.64 -15.99
C GLY A 113 -5.62 17.94 -17.43
N TYR A 114 -5.73 19.23 -17.74
CA TYR A 114 -6.01 19.75 -19.08
C TYR A 114 -4.74 20.33 -19.71
N ASP A 115 -4.77 20.51 -21.03
CA ASP A 115 -3.70 21.08 -21.86
C ASP A 115 -3.45 22.57 -21.57
N ASN A 116 -4.49 23.30 -21.15
CA ASN A 116 -4.39 24.69 -20.68
C ASN A 116 -3.86 24.82 -19.24
N ASP A 117 -3.22 23.77 -18.73
CA ASP A 117 -2.79 23.59 -17.35
C ASP A 117 -3.89 23.52 -16.29
N ASP A 118 -5.18 23.63 -16.60
CA ASP A 118 -6.21 23.47 -15.58
C ASP A 118 -6.18 22.08 -14.96
N PHE A 119 -6.53 22.03 -13.68
CA PHE A 119 -6.46 20.82 -12.89
C PHE A 119 -7.65 20.74 -11.95
N LEU A 120 -8.18 19.53 -11.79
CA LEU A 120 -9.20 19.21 -10.80
C LEU A 120 -8.88 17.86 -10.16
N GLN A 121 -8.91 17.82 -8.83
CA GLN A 121 -8.68 16.61 -8.04
C GLN A 121 -9.72 16.48 -6.95
N LEU A 122 -10.27 15.27 -6.79
CA LEU A 122 -11.07 14.85 -5.65
C LEU A 122 -10.25 13.93 -4.76
N PHE A 123 -10.21 14.22 -3.48
CA PHE A 123 -9.61 13.40 -2.43
C PHE A 123 -10.68 12.83 -1.51
N SER A 124 -10.53 11.55 -1.15
CA SER A 124 -11.23 10.98 -0.02
C SER A 124 -10.43 11.22 1.26
N LEU A 125 -11.02 11.90 2.23
CA LEU A 125 -10.39 12.22 3.53
C LEU A 125 -10.59 11.11 4.57
N LYS A 126 -11.17 9.95 4.18
CA LYS A 126 -11.41 8.80 5.06
C LYS A 126 -10.14 8.24 5.73
N PRO A 127 -8.97 8.13 5.05
CA PRO A 127 -7.80 7.53 5.68
C PRO A 127 -7.20 8.43 6.77
N GLU A 128 -7.04 7.90 7.99
CA GLU A 128 -6.53 8.65 9.15
C GLU A 128 -5.18 9.35 8.93
N TYR A 129 -4.31 8.79 8.08
CA TYR A 129 -3.00 9.38 7.81
C TYR A 129 -3.09 10.70 7.05
N ILE A 130 -4.15 10.91 6.25
CA ILE A 130 -4.44 12.16 5.54
C ILE A 130 -4.98 13.20 6.52
N VAL A 131 -5.92 12.79 7.38
CA VAL A 131 -6.53 13.62 8.42
C VAL A 131 -5.47 14.23 9.34
N LYS A 132 -4.45 13.46 9.74
CA LYS A 132 -3.38 13.96 10.64
C LYS A 132 -2.51 15.08 10.05
N GLN A 133 -2.49 15.24 8.73
CA GLN A 133 -1.67 16.25 8.05
C GLN A 133 -2.44 17.50 7.67
N LEU A 134 -3.77 17.42 7.68
CA LEU A 134 -4.67 18.50 7.30
C LEU A 134 -5.39 18.99 8.55
N SER A 135 -5.50 20.31 8.73
CA SER A 135 -6.32 20.90 9.79
C SER A 135 -7.81 20.82 9.43
N LEU A 136 -8.33 19.60 9.32
CA LEU A 136 -9.73 19.32 8.97
C LEU A 136 -10.67 19.78 10.09
N LEU A 137 -11.83 20.29 9.68
CA LEU A 137 -12.96 20.46 10.60
C LEU A 137 -13.67 19.12 10.81
N GLU A 138 -14.44 19.04 11.88
CA GLU A 138 -15.27 17.86 12.17
C GLU A 138 -16.20 17.57 10.98
N ASP A 139 -16.36 16.29 10.62
CA ASP A 139 -17.19 15.78 9.52
C ASP A 139 -16.75 16.10 8.07
N GLU A 140 -15.60 16.77 7.84
CA GLU A 140 -15.05 16.92 6.49
C GLU A 140 -14.56 15.56 5.95
N THR A 141 -15.21 15.07 4.89
CA THR A 141 -14.93 13.73 4.31
C THR A 141 -14.40 13.77 2.88
N TRP A 142 -14.56 14.90 2.20
CA TRP A 142 -14.05 15.11 0.84
C TRP A 142 -13.29 16.42 0.73
N MET A 143 -12.27 16.44 -0.12
CA MET A 143 -11.54 17.65 -0.48
C MET A 143 -11.39 17.71 -1.99
N VAL A 144 -11.75 18.85 -2.58
CA VAL A 144 -11.53 19.15 -3.99
C VAL A 144 -10.45 20.21 -4.12
N VAL A 145 -9.42 19.91 -4.91
CA VAL A 145 -8.37 20.88 -5.26
C VAL A 145 -8.49 21.20 -6.74
N ALA A 146 -8.67 22.47 -7.06
CA ALA A 146 -8.65 22.97 -8.44
C ALA A 146 -7.51 23.96 -8.63
N HIS A 147 -6.81 23.87 -9.75
CA HIS A 147 -5.91 24.92 -10.20
C HIS A 147 -6.45 25.49 -11.50
N VAL A 148 -6.67 26.80 -11.52
CA VAL A 148 -7.27 27.54 -12.64
C VAL A 148 -6.57 28.87 -12.84
N THR A 149 -6.55 29.36 -14.07
CA THR A 149 -6.05 30.71 -14.38
C THR A 149 -7.23 31.66 -14.50
N VAL A 150 -7.26 32.71 -13.67
CA VAL A 150 -8.31 33.74 -13.66
C VAL A 150 -7.63 35.09 -13.80
N ASP A 151 -8.02 35.88 -14.80
CA ASP A 151 -7.48 37.21 -15.07
C ASP A 151 -5.94 37.27 -15.16
N GLY A 152 -5.33 36.20 -15.67
CA GLY A 152 -3.87 36.06 -15.80
C GLY A 152 -3.14 35.60 -14.54
N GLU A 153 -3.83 35.46 -13.41
CA GLU A 153 -3.29 34.91 -12.17
C GLU A 153 -3.65 33.43 -12.02
N ARG A 154 -2.67 32.63 -11.62
CA ARG A 154 -2.85 31.20 -11.39
C ARG A 154 -3.26 30.96 -9.95
N LEU A 155 -4.46 30.43 -9.73
CA LEU A 155 -5.05 30.25 -8.41
C LEU A 155 -5.24 28.76 -8.08
N LYS A 156 -5.02 28.41 -6.81
CA LYS A 156 -5.38 27.13 -6.21
C LYS A 156 -6.63 27.36 -5.37
N ARG A 157 -7.70 26.63 -5.66
CA ARG A 157 -8.93 26.60 -4.87
C ARG A 157 -9.04 25.24 -4.20
N THR A 158 -9.06 25.25 -2.87
CA THR A 158 -9.25 24.04 -2.05
C THR A 158 -10.61 24.13 -1.40
N ARG A 159 -11.52 23.21 -1.73
CA ARG A 159 -12.86 23.12 -1.17
C ARG A 159 -12.98 21.86 -0.34
N TYR A 160 -13.51 21.99 0.85
CA TYR A 160 -13.79 20.87 1.74
C TYR A 160 -15.29 20.63 1.78
N TYR A 161 -15.68 19.36 1.81
CA TYR A 161 -17.09 18.97 1.81
C TYR A 161 -17.38 17.93 2.89
N LEU A 162 -18.62 17.95 3.35
CA LEU A 162 -19.18 16.93 4.24
C LEU A 162 -19.58 15.69 3.44
N SER A 163 -20.07 14.65 4.13
CA SER A 163 -20.39 13.35 3.54
C SER A 163 -21.51 13.39 2.49
N ASP A 164 -22.40 14.37 2.58
CA ASP A 164 -23.47 14.66 1.63
C ASP A 164 -23.03 15.57 0.45
N LEU A 165 -21.72 15.82 0.32
CA LEU A 165 -21.14 16.75 -0.66
C LEU A 165 -21.59 18.21 -0.48
N SER A 166 -22.08 18.59 0.70
CA SER A 166 -22.29 20.00 1.05
C SER A 166 -20.95 20.69 1.31
N LEU A 167 -20.80 21.92 0.82
CA LEU A 167 -19.57 22.70 0.96
C LEU A 167 -19.42 23.15 2.43
N SER A 168 -18.33 22.73 3.06
CA SER A 168 -17.93 23.19 4.41
C SER A 168 -17.21 24.54 4.31
N ARG A 169 -16.13 24.59 3.53
CA ARG A 169 -15.31 25.81 3.37
C ARG A 169 -14.50 25.79 2.08
N GLU A 170 -14.05 26.97 1.66
CA GLU A 170 -13.14 27.16 0.53
C GLU A 170 -11.94 28.01 0.97
N VAL A 171 -10.75 27.63 0.48
CA VAL A 171 -9.50 28.37 0.65
C VAL A 171 -8.93 28.65 -0.74
N VAL A 172 -8.57 29.90 -1.00
CA VAL A 172 -7.99 30.34 -2.28
C VAL A 172 -6.60 30.88 -2.03
N GLU A 173 -5.63 30.40 -2.81
CA GLU A 173 -4.22 30.75 -2.70
C GLU A 173 -3.61 30.93 -4.09
N ILE A 174 -2.50 31.67 -4.18
CA ILE A 174 -1.68 31.72 -5.40
C ILE A 174 -1.12 30.33 -5.68
N SER A 175 -1.09 29.95 -6.95
CA SER A 175 -0.59 28.64 -7.38
C SER A 175 0.59 28.73 -8.31
N HIS A 176 1.56 27.85 -8.07
CA HIS A 176 2.69 27.57 -8.96
C HIS A 176 2.62 26.15 -9.53
N TYR A 177 1.43 25.55 -9.56
CA TYR A 177 1.22 24.19 -10.01
C TYR A 177 0.77 24.15 -11.48
N TYR A 178 1.53 23.41 -12.28
CA TYR A 178 1.29 23.16 -13.69
C TYR A 178 1.24 21.64 -13.92
N PRO A 179 0.07 21.05 -14.24
CA PRO A 179 -0.05 19.62 -14.47
C PRO A 179 0.74 19.17 -15.71
N THR A 180 0.84 20.00 -16.76
CA THR A 180 1.53 19.63 -18.01
C THR A 180 3.02 19.33 -17.83
N GLN A 181 3.63 19.91 -16.79
CA GLN A 181 5.04 19.70 -16.44
C GLN A 181 5.27 18.42 -15.61
N ARG A 182 4.23 17.66 -15.30
CA ARG A 182 4.34 16.48 -14.43
C ARG A 182 4.64 15.22 -15.25
N SER A 183 5.37 14.31 -14.62
CA SER A 183 5.74 13.03 -15.23
C SER A 183 4.50 12.21 -15.62
N TRP A 184 3.46 12.22 -14.77
CA TRP A 184 2.21 11.54 -15.06
C TRP A 184 1.46 12.15 -16.25
N TYR A 185 1.61 13.46 -16.46
CA TYR A 185 0.97 14.15 -17.57
C TYR A 185 1.68 13.83 -18.88
N SER A 186 2.99 14.09 -18.90
CA SER A 186 3.83 13.84 -20.07
C SER A 186 3.88 12.37 -20.52
N GLN A 187 3.60 11.41 -19.63
CA GLN A 187 3.65 9.98 -19.95
C GLN A 187 2.32 9.37 -20.38
N ALA A 188 1.16 10.02 -20.16
CA ALA A 188 -0.08 9.34 -20.54
C ALA A 188 -0.33 9.47 -22.04
N GLN A 189 -0.72 8.35 -22.62
CA GLN A 189 -1.02 8.21 -24.03
C GLN A 189 -2.50 7.92 -24.22
N ALA A 190 -3.03 8.28 -25.38
CA ALA A 190 -4.41 8.02 -25.73
C ALA A 190 -4.69 6.51 -25.75
N ASN A 191 -5.83 6.12 -25.20
CA ASN A 191 -6.39 4.78 -25.14
C ASN A 191 -5.56 3.73 -24.39
N THR A 192 -4.60 4.14 -23.57
CA THR A 192 -3.77 3.24 -22.75
C THR A 192 -3.72 3.72 -21.31
N VAL A 193 -3.56 2.77 -20.38
CA VAL A 193 -3.33 3.09 -18.96
C VAL A 193 -1.86 2.88 -18.64
N HIS A 194 -1.19 3.88 -18.09
CA HIS A 194 0.23 3.89 -17.76
C HIS A 194 0.46 3.97 -16.27
N LYS A 195 1.28 3.07 -15.72
CA LYS A 195 1.68 3.13 -14.32
C LYS A 195 2.94 3.98 -14.15
N THR A 196 2.93 5.08 -13.41
CA THR A 196 4.15 5.82 -13.10
C THR A 196 4.88 5.21 -11.89
N PRO A 197 6.21 5.38 -11.79
CA PRO A 197 6.93 5.15 -10.54
C PRO A 197 6.37 6.02 -9.39
N PRO A 198 6.64 5.67 -8.13
CA PRO A 198 6.30 6.51 -6.98
C PRO A 198 6.87 7.93 -7.12
N TYR A 199 6.11 8.96 -6.77
CA TYR A 199 6.59 10.35 -6.76
C TYR A 199 5.90 11.18 -5.66
N LEU A 200 6.51 12.31 -5.32
CA LEU A 200 5.96 13.24 -4.32
C LEU A 200 4.82 14.05 -4.93
N PHE A 201 3.62 13.94 -4.37
CA PHE A 201 2.48 14.74 -4.83
C PHE A 201 2.52 16.14 -4.24
N HIS A 202 2.19 17.16 -5.03
CA HIS A 202 2.30 18.55 -4.58
C HIS A 202 1.34 18.91 -3.43
N ASN A 203 0.17 18.26 -3.39
CA ASN A 203 -0.91 18.55 -2.44
C ASN A 203 -0.75 17.84 -1.09
N LEU A 204 0.09 16.80 -1.01
CA LEU A 204 0.37 16.02 0.19
C LEU A 204 1.87 15.90 0.33
N ARG A 205 2.47 16.43 1.39
CA ARG A 205 3.92 16.39 1.61
C ARG A 205 4.42 14.98 2.02
N TYR A 206 4.04 13.93 1.28
CA TYR A 206 4.46 12.53 1.46
C TYR A 206 4.64 11.80 0.10
N PRO A 207 5.64 10.90 -0.06
CA PRO A 207 5.81 10.11 -1.28
C PRO A 207 4.60 9.23 -1.59
N VAL A 208 3.96 9.46 -2.73
CA VAL A 208 2.78 8.69 -3.16
C VAL A 208 3.21 7.40 -3.87
N LYS A 209 2.45 6.32 -3.65
CA LYS A 209 2.59 5.01 -4.30
C LYS A 209 2.45 5.11 -5.84
N PRO A 210 2.90 4.10 -6.61
CA PRO A 210 2.91 4.20 -8.07
C PRO A 210 1.48 4.32 -8.64
N THR A 211 1.29 5.25 -9.59
CA THR A 211 -0.03 5.77 -10.03
C THR A 211 -0.41 5.29 -11.43
N LEU A 212 -1.69 5.31 -11.83
CA LEU A 212 -2.16 4.85 -13.15
C LEU A 212 -2.85 5.96 -13.96
N SER A 213 -2.35 6.31 -15.17
CA SER A 213 -2.86 7.38 -16.03
C SER A 213 -3.44 6.88 -17.36
N GLY A 214 -4.58 7.41 -17.82
CA GLY A 214 -5.11 7.12 -19.17
C GLY A 214 -5.74 8.33 -19.87
N CYS A 215 -5.74 8.33 -21.21
CA CYS A 215 -6.20 9.46 -22.06
C CYS A 215 -7.20 8.97 -23.13
N PRO A 216 -8.20 9.78 -23.55
CA PRO A 216 -8.16 10.39 -24.89
C PRO A 216 -8.38 11.91 -25.01
N THR A 217 -8.95 12.62 -24.03
CA THR A 217 -9.02 14.10 -24.05
C THR A 217 -9.28 14.61 -22.63
N GLY A 218 -8.23 15.08 -21.95
CA GLY A 218 -8.24 15.31 -20.51
C GLY A 218 -7.76 14.08 -19.76
N MET A 219 -6.58 14.21 -19.15
CA MET A 219 -5.82 13.07 -18.66
C MET A 219 -6.19 12.75 -17.22
N LEU A 220 -6.78 11.58 -17.03
CA LEU A 220 -7.27 11.11 -15.73
C LEU A 220 -6.22 10.21 -15.06
N LEU A 221 -5.97 10.44 -13.78
CA LEU A 221 -5.12 9.57 -12.97
C LEU A 221 -5.77 9.22 -11.62
N LEU A 222 -5.58 7.96 -11.23
CA LEU A 222 -6.04 7.39 -9.97
C LEU A 222 -4.87 7.10 -9.03
N VAL A 223 -5.00 7.58 -7.80
CA VAL A 223 -4.08 7.35 -6.67
C VAL A 223 -4.81 6.61 -5.57
#